data_AF-A0A7V4MHF0-F1
#
_entry.id   AF-A0A7V4MHF0-F1
#
_cell.length_a   1.000
_cell.length_b   1.000
_cell.length_c   1.000
_cell.angle_alpha   90.00
_cell.angle_beta   90.00
_cell.angle_gamma   90.00
#
_symmetry.space_group_name_H-M   'P 1'
#
loop_
_entity.id
_entity.type
_entity.pdbx_description
1 polymer ?
#
loop_
_entity_poly.entity_id
_entity_poly.type
_entity_poly.pdbx_seq_one_letter_code
_entity_poly.pdbx_strand_id
1 'polypeptide(L)'
;MVVTAWKSGPPSPAGVAALPAVATNTTVPSRANAAPAPVRSQWNQRRRASTSSSRRKMGTAFMRGDSPGPRHETTPRAGGKPANDRPRRRFRSRGRPPPAAGPPRPGGAAPAAAARQRKCAPDGRGVSGFSAPIFGRVRPCRTVVKCGRPEMNLDPESRAAWMFFKAFDRPPRWIASAPGRVNLIGEHTDYNDGFVLPIAIEQRTAIAADVAPGSTATFLGGSTGDLASFPVNAPVTRGEPAWSNYVRGVVAGMQAAGVRLRGFNAVIESNLPLGGGLSSSAALEVATATLLEAITGRRLGPLRKALLCQRAEHEFAGVPCGIMDQFMAVLGRKNHLLLLDCRAKRGELVPFASSELALLVINTNVRHALASGEYARRRQQCQAAAQALGVSALRDVSLADLQRAEARLDPLVFRRARHVVTENARTLEAARCIRGRQWERLGELMYASHASLRDDYGVSSAELDLVVELARDIGPAGGVLGCRMTGGGFGGCAVALVRAEDARGLSRLLSDGYLSRTRTHASLFVTRPGAGAAVLELPRPRLTPLSPPR
;
A
#
# COMPACT_ATOMS: atom_id res chain seq x y z
N MET A 1 6.20 51.94 -31.89
CA MET A 1 7.04 52.57 -32.94
C MET A 1 8.50 52.27 -32.61
N VAL A 2 9.39 52.15 -33.61
CA VAL A 2 10.85 51.89 -33.47
C VAL A 2 11.18 50.59 -32.70
N VAL A 3 11.63 49.47 -33.28
CA VAL A 3 12.45 49.16 -34.48
C VAL A 3 13.94 49.50 -34.34
N THR A 4 14.70 48.55 -33.81
CA THR A 4 15.99 48.10 -34.38
C THR A 4 16.05 46.57 -34.30
N ALA A 5 16.70 45.95 -35.27
CA ALA A 5 16.86 44.50 -35.36
C ALA A 5 18.23 44.18 -35.95
N TRP A 6 18.82 43.05 -35.58
CA TRP A 6 19.93 42.43 -36.31
C TRP A 6 19.80 40.90 -36.25
N LYS A 7 20.37 40.19 -37.24
CA LYS A 7 20.22 38.75 -37.44
C LYS A 7 21.56 38.03 -37.37
N SER A 8 21.57 36.84 -36.77
CA SER A 8 22.54 35.78 -37.07
C SER A 8 21.90 34.41 -36.78
N GLY A 9 22.30 33.38 -37.52
CA GLY A 9 21.57 32.10 -37.62
C GLY A 9 21.99 31.01 -36.61
N PRO A 10 21.27 29.88 -36.58
CA PRO A 10 21.57 28.75 -35.70
C PRO A 10 22.76 27.89 -36.21
N PRO A 11 23.49 27.21 -35.31
CA PRO A 11 24.58 26.30 -35.69
C PRO A 11 24.06 24.94 -36.20
N SER A 12 24.77 24.36 -37.16
CA SER A 12 24.53 22.97 -37.63
C SER A 12 25.18 21.93 -36.70
N PRO A 13 24.58 20.74 -36.53
CA PRO A 13 25.18 19.65 -35.75
C PRO A 13 26.28 18.94 -36.56
N ALA A 14 27.34 18.49 -35.88
CA ALA A 14 28.48 17.79 -36.48
C ALA A 14 28.72 16.40 -35.86
N GLY A 15 29.23 15.46 -36.65
CA GLY A 15 29.98 14.31 -36.15
C GLY A 15 29.19 13.08 -35.69
N VAL A 16 28.52 12.37 -36.61
CA VAL A 16 28.16 10.95 -36.37
C VAL A 16 29.39 10.09 -36.70
N ALA A 17 30.08 9.61 -35.66
CA ALA A 17 31.20 8.67 -35.83
C ALA A 17 30.68 7.22 -35.88
N ALA A 18 30.89 6.54 -37.00
CA ALA A 18 30.60 5.11 -37.15
C ALA A 18 31.88 4.28 -36.95
N LEU A 19 31.75 3.15 -36.25
CA LEU A 19 32.77 2.10 -36.16
C LEU A 19 32.12 0.73 -36.45
N PRO A 20 32.91 -0.26 -36.94
CA PRO A 20 32.40 -1.20 -37.94
C PRO A 20 31.70 -2.43 -37.36
N ALA A 21 30.88 -3.06 -38.22
CA ALA A 21 30.38 -4.40 -38.00
C ALA A 21 31.49 -5.45 -38.20
N VAL A 22 31.46 -6.50 -37.38
CA VAL A 22 32.22 -7.75 -37.58
C VAL A 22 31.20 -8.88 -37.73
N ALA A 23 31.40 -9.75 -38.71
CA ALA A 23 30.47 -10.85 -39.02
C ALA A 23 31.24 -12.09 -39.50
N THR A 24 30.60 -13.26 -39.37
CA THR A 24 31.11 -14.60 -39.74
C THR A 24 32.29 -15.09 -38.88
N ASN A 25 32.53 -16.39 -38.66
CA ASN A 25 31.70 -17.57 -38.92
C ASN A 25 32.11 -18.73 -37.99
N THR A 26 31.18 -19.59 -37.55
CA THR A 26 31.44 -21.03 -37.31
C THR A 26 30.15 -21.82 -37.08
N THR A 27 30.18 -23.11 -37.39
CA THR A 27 29.01 -24.02 -37.45
C THR A 27 28.85 -24.93 -36.23
N VAL A 28 27.63 -25.47 -36.07
CA VAL A 28 27.22 -26.41 -35.01
C VAL A 28 27.79 -27.81 -35.27
N PRO A 29 27.97 -28.66 -34.23
CA PRO A 29 27.06 -29.80 -34.12
C PRO A 29 26.56 -30.09 -32.69
N SER A 30 25.58 -30.99 -32.58
CA SER A 30 24.81 -31.26 -31.37
C SER A 30 25.35 -32.41 -30.51
N ARG A 31 25.01 -32.42 -29.22
CA ARG A 31 24.67 -33.62 -28.43
C ARG A 31 23.91 -33.27 -27.15
N ALA A 32 23.36 -34.29 -26.48
CA ALA A 32 22.33 -34.15 -25.44
C ALA A 32 22.75 -34.72 -24.06
N ASN A 33 21.90 -34.49 -23.06
CA ASN A 33 21.83 -35.15 -21.75
C ASN A 33 23.01 -35.00 -20.78
N ALA A 34 22.82 -34.16 -19.76
CA ALA A 34 23.05 -34.52 -18.35
C ALA A 34 22.34 -33.50 -17.43
N ALA A 35 21.85 -33.95 -16.27
CA ALA A 35 21.29 -33.07 -15.22
C ALA A 35 22.15 -33.16 -13.94
N PRO A 36 22.44 -32.04 -13.25
CA PRO A 36 23.10 -32.07 -11.96
C PRO A 36 22.12 -31.78 -10.80
N ALA A 37 22.25 -32.56 -9.72
CA ALA A 37 21.65 -32.31 -8.41
C ALA A 37 22.68 -32.69 -7.31
N PRO A 38 22.47 -32.31 -6.04
CA PRO A 38 22.74 -30.96 -5.58
C PRO A 38 23.89 -30.92 -4.56
N VAL A 39 24.72 -29.87 -4.61
CA VAL A 39 25.82 -29.69 -3.64
C VAL A 39 25.29 -29.20 -2.29
N ARG A 40 25.44 -30.05 -1.26
CA ARG A 40 25.51 -29.63 0.15
C ARG A 40 26.91 -29.93 0.67
N SER A 41 27.60 -28.94 1.22
CA SER A 41 28.79 -29.14 2.05
C SER A 41 28.52 -28.58 3.45
N GLN A 42 28.70 -29.43 4.47
CA GLN A 42 28.61 -29.04 5.87
C GLN A 42 29.97 -28.54 6.34
N TRP A 43 29.99 -27.45 7.10
CA TRP A 43 31.16 -27.03 7.87
C TRP A 43 30.87 -27.21 9.36
N ASN A 44 31.48 -28.22 10.00
CA ASN A 44 31.70 -28.15 11.45
C ASN A 44 32.78 -29.13 11.97
N GLN A 45 33.50 -28.65 12.99
CA GLN A 45 34.30 -29.40 13.96
C GLN A 45 35.44 -30.35 13.49
N ARG A 46 36.67 -30.02 13.93
CA ARG A 46 37.31 -30.76 15.04
C ARG A 46 38.41 -29.91 15.70
N ARG A 47 38.71 -30.21 16.98
CA ARG A 47 39.84 -29.68 17.76
C ARG A 47 40.79 -30.81 18.13
N ARG A 48 42.11 -30.54 18.22
CA ARG A 48 43.01 -30.76 19.39
C ARG A 48 44.48 -30.99 18.97
N ALA A 49 45.40 -30.57 19.86
CA ALA A 49 46.79 -31.04 20.03
C ALA A 49 47.81 -30.74 18.89
N SER A 50 49.10 -30.51 19.14
CA SER A 50 49.84 -30.26 20.42
C SER A 50 51.24 -29.67 20.15
N THR A 51 51.91 -29.17 21.21
CA THR A 51 53.39 -29.00 21.35
C THR A 51 54.10 -27.97 20.42
N SER A 52 55.22 -27.32 20.78
CA SER A 52 56.10 -27.39 21.96
C SER A 52 56.87 -26.07 22.27
N SER A 53 57.19 -25.86 23.55
CA SER A 53 58.39 -25.19 24.14
C SER A 53 59.07 -23.95 23.51
N SER A 54 59.24 -22.90 24.33
CA SER A 54 60.58 -22.40 24.74
C SER A 54 60.49 -21.62 26.08
N ARG A 55 61.62 -21.16 26.66
CA ARG A 55 61.73 -20.68 28.07
C ARG A 55 62.42 -19.31 28.22
N ARG A 56 61.96 -18.48 29.18
CA ARG A 56 62.72 -17.74 30.23
C ARG A 56 61.72 -17.02 31.16
N LYS A 57 61.73 -17.26 32.50
CA LYS A 57 62.45 -16.51 33.58
C LYS A 57 61.98 -15.04 33.73
N MET A 58 61.70 -14.49 34.93
CA MET A 58 61.63 -15.00 36.32
C MET A 58 60.97 -13.95 37.25
N GLY A 59 60.38 -14.34 38.40
CA GLY A 59 59.89 -13.42 39.47
C GLY A 59 58.88 -14.09 40.42
N THR A 60 59.01 -13.94 41.75
CA THR A 60 58.34 -14.82 42.74
C THR A 60 57.99 -14.20 44.12
N ALA A 61 56.71 -14.33 44.54
CA ALA A 61 56.09 -14.13 45.88
C ALA A 61 54.58 -14.56 45.79
N PHE A 62 53.79 -15.11 46.75
CA PHE A 62 53.88 -15.58 48.15
C PHE A 62 54.08 -14.54 49.27
N MET A 63 53.40 -14.58 50.44
CA MET A 63 52.55 -15.59 51.15
C MET A 63 51.23 -14.99 51.74
N ARG A 64 50.25 -15.85 52.12
CA ARG A 64 49.31 -15.89 53.30
C ARG A 64 48.84 -14.57 53.98
N GLY A 65 47.67 -14.41 54.64
CA GLY A 65 46.71 -15.35 55.26
C GLY A 65 46.56 -15.02 56.78
N ASP A 66 45.43 -15.15 57.51
CA ASP A 66 44.07 -15.65 57.25
C ASP A 66 43.03 -15.02 58.26
N SER A 67 41.79 -15.52 58.40
CA SER A 67 40.65 -14.90 59.15
C SER A 67 40.51 -15.27 60.66
N PRO A 68 39.61 -14.61 61.44
CA PRO A 68 38.39 -15.30 61.96
C PRO A 68 37.12 -14.42 62.20
N GLY A 69 35.97 -15.07 62.50
CA GLY A 69 34.67 -14.47 62.98
C GLY A 69 34.45 -14.65 64.50
N PRO A 70 33.24 -14.95 65.07
CA PRO A 70 31.90 -15.20 64.46
C PRO A 70 30.69 -14.63 65.32
N ARG A 71 29.52 -15.33 65.34
CA ARG A 71 28.28 -15.22 66.21
C ARG A 71 27.12 -14.32 65.69
N HIS A 72 25.81 -14.58 65.90
CA HIS A 72 24.99 -15.80 66.21
C HIS A 72 23.48 -15.50 65.90
N GLU A 73 22.71 -16.51 65.45
CA GLU A 73 21.24 -16.77 65.68
C GLU A 73 20.15 -15.68 65.44
N THR A 74 18.83 -15.95 65.32
CA THR A 74 17.99 -17.19 65.43
C THR A 74 16.80 -17.15 64.42
N THR A 75 15.98 -18.22 64.33
CA THR A 75 14.60 -18.19 63.74
C THR A 75 13.61 -18.85 64.70
N PRO A 76 12.28 -18.64 64.54
CA PRO A 76 11.43 -19.79 64.18
C PRO A 76 10.21 -19.45 63.27
N ARG A 77 9.28 -20.42 63.11
CA ARG A 77 8.16 -20.45 62.16
C ARG A 77 6.76 -20.28 62.81
N ALA A 78 5.84 -19.74 62.00
CA ALA A 78 4.42 -20.13 61.82
C ALA A 78 3.37 -20.02 62.96
N GLY A 79 2.13 -19.71 62.54
CA GLY A 79 0.89 -20.07 63.26
C GLY A 79 -0.08 -18.91 63.55
N GLY A 80 -1.38 -19.12 63.30
CA GLY A 80 -2.47 -18.34 63.93
C GLY A 80 -3.37 -17.50 63.03
N LYS A 81 -4.65 -17.90 62.94
CA LYS A 81 -5.80 -16.98 62.93
C LYS A 81 -6.38 -16.95 64.35
N PRO A 82 -6.99 -15.84 64.78
CA PRO A 82 -8.45 -15.87 64.97
C PRO A 82 -9.15 -14.62 64.41
N ALA A 83 -10.45 -14.46 64.68
CA ALA A 83 -11.27 -13.35 64.20
C ALA A 83 -12.02 -12.67 65.35
N ASN A 84 -12.22 -11.35 65.25
CA ASN A 84 -13.26 -10.51 65.89
C ASN A 84 -12.98 -9.02 65.57
N ASP A 85 -13.91 -8.07 65.70
CA ASP A 85 -15.34 -8.09 65.35
C ASP A 85 -15.84 -6.62 65.20
N ARG A 86 -16.55 -6.32 64.09
CA ARG A 86 -17.51 -5.19 63.96
C ARG A 86 -16.95 -3.75 64.09
N PRO A 87 -17.75 -2.67 63.82
CA PRO A 87 -19.21 -2.61 63.60
C PRO A 87 -19.70 -2.25 62.20
N ARG A 88 -20.95 -2.65 61.93
CA ARG A 88 -21.76 -2.19 60.80
C ARG A 88 -22.11 -0.70 60.97
N ARG A 89 -21.98 0.10 59.92
CA ARG A 89 -22.84 1.29 59.74
C ARG A 89 -23.73 1.11 58.51
N ARG A 90 -25.02 0.84 58.76
CA ARG A 90 -26.09 1.13 57.80
C ARG A 90 -26.24 2.66 57.73
N PHE A 91 -26.41 3.22 56.54
CA PHE A 91 -27.15 4.47 56.38
C PHE A 91 -28.35 4.23 55.47
N ARG A 92 -29.49 4.82 55.84
CA ARG A 92 -30.77 4.64 55.13
C ARG A 92 -30.89 5.60 53.97
N SER A 93 -31.61 5.15 52.95
CA SER A 93 -32.18 5.93 51.87
C SER A 93 -32.83 7.25 52.32
N ARG A 94 -32.52 8.34 51.61
CA ARG A 94 -33.45 9.44 51.33
C ARG A 94 -33.31 9.82 49.87
N GLY A 95 -34.41 9.74 49.12
CA GLY A 95 -34.45 10.18 47.72
C GLY A 95 -34.49 11.70 47.60
N ARG A 96 -34.27 12.21 46.39
CA ARG A 96 -34.59 13.59 45.98
C ARG A 96 -35.37 13.56 44.65
N PRO A 97 -36.14 14.62 44.33
CA PRO A 97 -37.39 14.47 43.59
C PRO A 97 -37.24 14.57 42.07
N PRO A 98 -38.27 14.18 41.29
CA PRO A 98 -38.38 14.58 39.89
C PRO A 98 -38.54 16.11 39.75
N PRO A 99 -38.09 16.72 38.65
CA PRO A 99 -38.37 18.13 38.35
C PRO A 99 -39.86 18.34 38.05
N ALA A 100 -40.44 19.40 38.60
CA ALA A 100 -41.84 19.77 38.39
C ALA A 100 -42.06 20.55 37.07
N ALA A 101 -43.30 20.59 36.59
CA ALA A 101 -43.67 21.21 35.30
C ALA A 101 -43.77 22.75 35.35
N GLY A 102 -43.46 23.38 34.21
CA GLY A 102 -43.79 24.77 33.89
C GLY A 102 -45.02 24.88 32.97
N PRO A 103 -45.60 26.09 32.79
CA PRO A 103 -46.96 26.26 32.27
C PRO A 103 -47.11 26.16 30.73
N PRO A 104 -48.32 25.85 30.21
CA PRO A 104 -48.58 25.63 28.78
C PRO A 104 -49.14 26.85 28.04
N ARG A 105 -48.93 26.91 26.70
CA ARG A 105 -49.75 27.58 25.65
C ARG A 105 -49.00 27.54 24.30
N PRO A 106 -49.70 27.69 23.14
CA PRO A 106 -51.00 27.13 22.76
C PRO A 106 -50.86 26.22 21.52
N GLY A 107 -51.96 25.63 21.03
CA GLY A 107 -51.94 24.71 19.89
C GLY A 107 -51.91 25.38 18.50
N GLY A 108 -51.46 24.62 17.50
CA GLY A 108 -51.55 24.94 16.08
C GLY A 108 -51.60 23.65 15.26
N ALA A 109 -52.56 23.52 14.34
CA ALA A 109 -52.83 22.25 13.65
C ALA A 109 -51.86 21.98 12.49
N ALA A 110 -51.62 20.69 12.21
CA ALA A 110 -51.00 20.26 10.96
C ALA A 110 -52.02 20.32 9.80
N PRO A 111 -51.58 20.68 8.59
CA PRO A 111 -52.25 20.28 7.36
C PRO A 111 -51.38 19.32 6.53
N ALA A 112 -52.00 18.26 6.02
CA ALA A 112 -51.41 17.48 4.93
C ALA A 112 -51.63 18.21 3.60
N ALA A 113 -50.62 18.20 2.71
CA ALA A 113 -50.76 18.57 1.30
C ALA A 113 -50.24 17.38 0.47
N ALA A 114 -51.10 16.52 -0.07
CA ALA A 114 -52.02 16.76 -1.20
C ALA A 114 -51.27 16.90 -2.54
N ALA A 115 -51.46 15.91 -3.42
CA ALA A 115 -50.83 15.87 -4.73
C ALA A 115 -51.37 16.97 -5.66
N ARG A 116 -50.50 17.52 -6.51
CA ARG A 116 -50.93 18.25 -7.71
C ARG A 116 -50.19 17.75 -8.94
N GLN A 117 -50.96 17.08 -9.81
CA GLN A 117 -50.59 16.91 -11.21
C GLN A 117 -50.47 18.30 -11.86
N ARG A 118 -49.51 18.48 -12.77
CA ARG A 118 -49.59 19.53 -13.79
C ARG A 118 -49.45 18.89 -15.17
N LYS A 119 -50.55 18.87 -15.92
CA LYS A 119 -50.51 18.73 -17.37
C LYS A 119 -50.12 20.09 -17.95
N CYS A 120 -49.17 20.11 -18.89
CA CYS A 120 -49.16 21.05 -20.01
C CYS A 120 -48.96 20.21 -21.27
N ALA A 121 -49.69 20.56 -22.34
CA ALA A 121 -49.63 19.91 -23.64
C ALA A 121 -48.64 20.67 -24.56
N PRO A 122 -48.34 20.20 -25.78
CA PRO A 122 -47.24 20.72 -26.57
C PRO A 122 -47.61 22.02 -27.30
N ASP A 123 -46.58 22.75 -27.73
CA ASP A 123 -46.67 23.65 -28.87
C ASP A 123 -45.53 23.31 -29.85
N GLY A 124 -45.75 23.55 -31.14
CA GLY A 124 -44.88 23.04 -32.19
C GLY A 124 -44.65 24.04 -33.32
N ARG A 125 -43.42 24.05 -33.83
CA ARG A 125 -43.05 24.51 -35.17
C ARG A 125 -41.63 24.02 -35.46
N GLY A 126 -41.43 23.43 -36.64
CA GLY A 126 -40.14 22.88 -37.07
C GLY A 126 -39.59 23.62 -38.27
N VAL A 127 -38.28 23.46 -38.50
CA VAL A 127 -37.61 23.83 -39.75
C VAL A 127 -36.60 22.72 -40.09
N SER A 128 -36.52 22.35 -41.36
CA SER A 128 -35.45 21.50 -41.92
C SER A 128 -34.11 22.27 -41.99
N GLY A 129 -32.93 21.65 -41.96
CA GLY A 129 -32.59 20.24 -41.90
C GLY A 129 -31.37 19.96 -42.79
N PHE A 130 -30.41 19.14 -42.35
CA PHE A 130 -29.32 18.60 -43.18
C PHE A 130 -28.80 17.28 -42.58
N SER A 131 -28.25 16.41 -43.42
CA SER A 131 -28.08 14.99 -43.12
C SER A 131 -26.75 14.62 -42.45
N ALA A 132 -26.80 13.65 -41.52
CA ALA A 132 -25.64 12.94 -40.96
C ALA A 132 -25.87 11.41 -41.01
N PRO A 133 -24.82 10.58 -41.16
CA PRO A 133 -24.98 9.16 -41.49
C PRO A 133 -25.52 8.30 -40.34
N ILE A 134 -26.22 7.22 -40.72
CA ILE A 134 -27.00 6.37 -39.80
C ILE A 134 -26.07 5.35 -39.11
N PHE A 135 -25.86 5.53 -37.80
CA PHE A 135 -25.43 4.43 -36.92
C PHE A 135 -26.66 3.65 -36.42
N GLY A 136 -26.57 2.32 -36.46
CA GLY A 136 -27.65 1.43 -36.04
C GLY A 136 -27.99 1.58 -34.56
N ARG A 137 -29.24 1.95 -34.24
CA ARG A 137 -29.72 2.07 -32.85
C ARG A 137 -29.80 0.70 -32.18
N VAL A 138 -28.92 0.45 -31.21
CA VAL A 138 -29.13 -0.61 -30.21
C VAL A 138 -30.43 -0.31 -29.47
N ARG A 139 -31.45 -1.16 -29.63
CA ARG A 139 -32.71 -1.03 -28.88
C ARG A 139 -32.51 -1.54 -27.45
N PRO A 140 -32.79 -0.75 -26.40
CA PRO A 140 -32.81 -1.28 -25.04
C PRO A 140 -33.99 -2.24 -24.89
N CYS A 141 -33.72 -3.54 -24.70
CA CYS A 141 -34.76 -4.54 -24.57
C CYS A 141 -35.50 -4.34 -23.23
N ARG A 142 -36.79 -3.95 -23.28
CA ARG A 142 -37.64 -3.72 -22.11
C ARG A 142 -38.16 -5.03 -21.50
N THR A 143 -37.25 -5.86 -21.00
CA THR A 143 -37.59 -7.02 -20.17
C THR A 143 -36.67 -7.04 -18.95
N VAL A 144 -36.95 -6.16 -17.99
CA VAL A 144 -36.20 -6.08 -16.73
C VAL A 144 -36.60 -7.24 -15.83
N VAL A 145 -36.01 -8.40 -16.07
CA VAL A 145 -35.90 -9.45 -15.04
C VAL A 145 -35.11 -8.83 -13.89
N LYS A 146 -35.75 -8.65 -12.73
CA LYS A 146 -35.11 -8.18 -11.50
C LYS A 146 -34.23 -9.27 -10.87
N CYS A 147 -33.24 -9.76 -11.62
CA CYS A 147 -32.06 -10.32 -10.98
C CYS A 147 -31.43 -9.19 -10.17
N GLY A 148 -31.42 -9.31 -8.84
CA GLY A 148 -30.77 -8.34 -7.97
C GLY A 148 -29.28 -8.23 -8.29
N ARG A 149 -28.63 -7.21 -7.73
CA ARG A 149 -27.17 -7.26 -7.59
C ARG A 149 -26.84 -8.56 -6.83
N PRO A 150 -25.92 -9.42 -7.30
CA PRO A 150 -25.45 -10.52 -6.48
C PRO A 150 -24.91 -9.96 -5.16
N GLU A 151 -25.13 -10.68 -4.06
CA GLU A 151 -24.83 -10.17 -2.72
C GLU A 151 -23.35 -9.80 -2.56
N MET A 152 -23.06 -8.84 -1.66
CA MET A 152 -21.85 -8.01 -1.66
C MET A 152 -20.53 -8.74 -1.31
N ASN A 153 -20.51 -10.08 -1.34
CA ASN A 153 -19.41 -10.93 -0.91
C ASN A 153 -18.54 -11.48 -2.06
N LEU A 154 -18.82 -11.14 -3.32
CA LEU A 154 -17.95 -11.50 -4.46
C LEU A 154 -16.63 -10.70 -4.42
N ASP A 155 -15.53 -11.42 -4.66
CA ASP A 155 -14.19 -10.86 -4.88
C ASP A 155 -14.15 -9.93 -6.13
N PRO A 156 -13.23 -8.95 -6.19
CA PRO A 156 -13.25 -7.96 -7.27
C PRO A 156 -13.01 -8.59 -8.65
N GLU A 157 -12.33 -9.73 -8.76
CA GLU A 157 -12.14 -10.47 -10.00
C GLU A 157 -13.45 -11.10 -10.53
N SER A 158 -14.21 -11.78 -9.67
CA SER A 158 -15.55 -12.28 -9.97
C SER A 158 -16.52 -11.14 -10.31
N ARG A 159 -16.44 -10.00 -9.61
CA ARG A 159 -17.26 -8.82 -9.93
C ARG A 159 -16.88 -8.21 -11.28
N ALA A 160 -15.58 -8.09 -11.59
CA ALA A 160 -15.11 -7.62 -12.90
C ALA A 160 -15.66 -8.52 -14.02
N ALA A 161 -15.62 -9.84 -13.83
CA ALA A 161 -16.13 -10.81 -14.80
C ALA A 161 -17.64 -10.69 -15.04
N TRP A 162 -18.43 -10.58 -13.96
CA TRP A 162 -19.87 -10.40 -14.05
C TRP A 162 -20.25 -9.06 -14.69
N MET A 163 -19.60 -7.96 -14.29
CA MET A 163 -19.82 -6.64 -14.89
C MET A 163 -19.41 -6.61 -16.38
N PHE A 164 -18.33 -7.30 -16.76
CA PHE A 164 -17.94 -7.45 -18.17
C PHE A 164 -19.02 -8.16 -18.99
N PHE A 165 -19.52 -9.31 -18.50
CA PHE A 165 -20.63 -10.02 -19.13
C PHE A 165 -21.88 -9.14 -19.25
N LYS A 166 -22.24 -8.41 -18.18
CA LYS A 166 -23.37 -7.47 -18.17
C LYS A 166 -23.23 -6.29 -19.12
N ALA A 167 -22.00 -5.87 -19.46
CA ALA A 167 -21.73 -4.72 -20.34
C ALA A 167 -21.54 -5.11 -21.82
N PHE A 168 -21.04 -6.32 -22.10
CA PHE A 168 -20.57 -6.71 -23.44
C PHE A 168 -21.16 -8.02 -23.99
N ASP A 169 -22.14 -8.60 -23.28
CA ASP A 169 -22.94 -9.79 -23.64
C ASP A 169 -22.13 -11.05 -24.02
N ARG A 170 -20.92 -11.14 -23.47
CA ARG A 170 -20.01 -12.29 -23.60
C ARG A 170 -19.09 -12.39 -22.39
N PRO A 171 -18.60 -13.58 -22.01
CA PRO A 171 -17.60 -13.68 -20.94
C PRO A 171 -16.32 -12.93 -21.33
N PRO A 172 -15.56 -12.39 -20.36
CA PRO A 172 -14.22 -11.91 -20.62
C PRO A 172 -13.32 -13.07 -21.05
N ARG A 173 -12.23 -12.76 -21.75
CA ARG A 173 -11.19 -13.73 -22.14
C ARG A 173 -10.01 -13.74 -21.17
N TRP A 174 -9.76 -12.61 -20.50
CA TRP A 174 -8.71 -12.46 -19.51
C TRP A 174 -9.25 -11.75 -18.28
N ILE A 175 -8.71 -12.08 -17.11
CA ILE A 175 -8.81 -11.25 -15.90
C ILE A 175 -7.40 -11.06 -15.36
N ALA A 176 -6.97 -9.81 -15.21
CA ALA A 176 -5.74 -9.45 -14.52
C ALA A 176 -6.09 -8.76 -13.20
N SER A 177 -5.25 -8.93 -12.18
CA SER A 177 -5.51 -8.37 -10.86
C SER A 177 -4.22 -8.10 -10.10
N ALA A 178 -4.13 -6.94 -9.45
CA ALA A 178 -2.99 -6.54 -8.64
C ALA A 178 -3.44 -6.01 -7.26
N PRO A 179 -2.68 -6.28 -6.19
CA PRO A 179 -3.02 -5.85 -4.84
C PRO A 179 -2.73 -4.36 -4.65
N GLY A 180 -3.39 -3.76 -3.66
CA GLY A 180 -2.87 -2.57 -3.01
C GLY A 180 -1.70 -2.90 -2.08
N ARG A 181 -1.24 -1.92 -1.28
CA ARG A 181 -0.18 -2.16 -0.29
C ARG A 181 -0.34 -1.34 0.99
N VAL A 182 0.20 -1.89 2.07
CA VAL A 182 0.47 -1.19 3.33
C VAL A 182 1.98 -1.17 3.50
N ASN A 183 2.56 -0.03 3.90
CA ASN A 183 3.96 -0.02 4.33
C ASN A 183 4.01 -0.30 5.83
N LEU A 184 4.70 -1.37 6.26
CA LEU A 184 4.73 -1.68 7.69
C LEU A 184 5.55 -0.64 8.44
N ILE A 185 6.67 -0.20 7.87
CA ILE A 185 7.60 0.82 8.41
C ILE A 185 8.55 1.29 7.29
N GLY A 186 9.12 2.50 7.39
CA GLY A 186 10.00 3.08 6.35
C GLY A 186 9.46 4.32 5.64
N GLU A 187 8.32 4.87 6.08
CA GLU A 187 7.64 5.99 5.43
C GLU A 187 8.56 7.19 5.17
N HIS A 188 8.34 7.88 4.04
CA HIS A 188 9.10 9.05 3.61
C HIS A 188 10.63 8.86 3.43
N THR A 189 11.14 7.63 3.53
CA THR A 189 12.54 7.31 3.22
C THR A 189 12.76 6.97 1.74
N ASP A 190 11.71 6.60 0.99
CA ASP A 190 11.83 6.04 -0.37
C ASP A 190 12.34 7.04 -1.42
N TYR A 191 11.88 8.29 -1.36
CA TYR A 191 12.43 9.41 -2.14
C TYR A 191 13.72 10.01 -1.54
N ASN A 192 14.22 9.43 -0.45
CA ASN A 192 15.48 9.76 0.21
C ASN A 192 16.52 8.63 0.08
N ASP A 193 16.40 7.79 -0.96
CA ASP A 193 17.26 6.62 -1.22
C ASP A 193 17.25 5.56 -0.11
N GLY A 194 16.23 5.56 0.74
CA GLY A 194 16.13 4.78 1.96
C GLY A 194 15.69 3.32 1.81
N PHE A 195 15.13 2.81 2.90
CA PHE A 195 14.55 1.46 3.00
C PHE A 195 13.07 1.52 3.37
N VAL A 196 12.25 0.78 2.64
CA VAL A 196 10.85 0.52 2.99
C VAL A 196 10.60 -0.96 3.20
N LEU A 197 9.61 -1.30 4.02
CA LEU A 197 9.23 -2.68 4.34
C LEU A 197 7.72 -2.93 4.16
N PRO A 198 7.17 -2.80 2.94
CA PRO A 198 5.75 -3.00 2.67
C PRO A 198 5.32 -4.46 2.56
N ILE A 199 4.01 -4.64 2.60
CA ILE A 199 3.29 -5.84 2.14
C ILE A 199 2.32 -5.50 1.02
N ALA A 200 2.15 -6.43 0.08
CA ALA A 200 0.92 -6.50 -0.70
C ALA A 200 -0.22 -6.91 0.24
N ILE A 201 -1.37 -6.25 0.17
CA ILE A 201 -2.56 -6.63 0.95
C ILE A 201 -3.46 -7.57 0.15
N GLU A 202 -4.46 -8.16 0.81
CA GLU A 202 -5.41 -9.09 0.19
C GLU A 202 -6.50 -8.36 -0.62
N GLN A 203 -6.60 -7.04 -0.49
CA GLN A 203 -7.44 -6.14 -1.28
C GLN A 203 -6.74 -5.76 -2.60
N ARG A 204 -7.49 -5.73 -3.70
CA ARG A 204 -7.00 -5.74 -5.08
C ARG A 204 -7.84 -4.86 -6.00
N THR A 205 -7.23 -4.42 -7.09
CA THR A 205 -7.91 -3.92 -8.29
C THR A 205 -7.83 -4.98 -9.38
N ALA A 206 -9.00 -5.33 -9.93
CA ALA A 206 -9.21 -6.33 -10.96
C ALA A 206 -9.61 -5.67 -12.28
N ILE A 207 -9.20 -6.26 -13.40
CA ILE A 207 -9.61 -5.84 -14.74
C ILE A 207 -9.95 -7.08 -15.57
N ALA A 208 -11.22 -7.22 -15.92
CA ALA A 208 -11.71 -8.25 -16.84
C ALA A 208 -11.83 -7.68 -18.26
N ALA A 209 -11.38 -8.42 -19.28
CA ALA A 209 -11.31 -7.91 -20.64
C ALA A 209 -11.43 -8.98 -21.73
N ASP A 210 -11.76 -8.53 -22.94
CA ASP A 210 -11.67 -9.30 -24.19
C ASP A 210 -11.37 -8.34 -25.37
N VAL A 211 -10.90 -8.88 -26.49
CA VAL A 211 -10.65 -8.10 -27.71
C VAL A 211 -11.92 -7.44 -28.24
N ALA A 212 -11.73 -6.35 -28.99
CA ALA A 212 -12.78 -5.62 -29.70
C ALA A 212 -12.31 -5.30 -31.13
N PRO A 213 -13.22 -5.15 -32.10
CA PRO A 213 -12.87 -4.72 -33.45
C PRO A 213 -12.16 -3.35 -33.47
N GLY A 214 -11.31 -3.13 -34.48
CA GLY A 214 -10.59 -1.87 -34.67
C GLY A 214 -9.42 -1.68 -33.70
N SER A 215 -9.21 -0.43 -33.28
CA SER A 215 -8.01 0.03 -32.56
C SER A 215 -8.31 0.94 -31.36
N THR A 216 -9.50 0.81 -30.76
CA THR A 216 -9.91 1.56 -29.56
C THR A 216 -9.81 0.68 -28.32
N ALA A 217 -9.13 1.16 -27.28
CA ALA A 217 -9.24 0.61 -25.93
C ALA A 217 -10.40 1.31 -25.21
N THR A 218 -11.28 0.51 -24.60
CA THR A 218 -12.48 0.98 -23.89
C THR A 218 -12.49 0.38 -22.48
N PHE A 219 -12.38 1.23 -21.46
CA PHE A 219 -12.42 0.85 -20.05
C PHE A 219 -13.72 1.39 -19.41
N LEU A 220 -14.46 0.52 -18.73
CA LEU A 220 -15.59 0.87 -17.87
C LEU A 220 -15.16 0.80 -16.40
N GLY A 221 -15.34 1.88 -15.64
CA GLY A 221 -15.18 1.86 -14.18
C GLY A 221 -16.40 1.24 -13.52
N GLY A 222 -16.32 0.00 -13.04
CA GLY A 222 -17.47 -0.74 -12.50
C GLY A 222 -18.13 -0.06 -11.30
N SER A 223 -17.33 0.61 -10.45
CA SER A 223 -17.80 1.28 -9.24
C SER A 223 -18.31 2.71 -9.46
N THR A 224 -17.98 3.38 -10.56
CA THR A 224 -18.43 4.75 -10.89
C THR A 224 -19.45 4.81 -12.03
N GLY A 225 -19.39 3.85 -12.96
CA GLY A 225 -20.14 3.84 -14.21
C GLY A 225 -19.45 4.59 -15.36
N ASP A 226 -18.30 5.24 -15.12
CA ASP A 226 -17.64 6.05 -16.15
C ASP A 226 -17.05 5.19 -17.28
N LEU A 227 -17.12 5.71 -18.51
CA LEU A 227 -16.48 5.11 -19.68
C LEU A 227 -15.27 5.94 -20.12
N ALA A 228 -14.13 5.29 -20.30
CA ALA A 228 -12.91 5.86 -20.87
C ALA A 228 -12.54 5.13 -22.16
N SER A 229 -12.60 5.82 -23.30
CA SER A 229 -12.26 5.25 -24.62
C SER A 229 -11.18 6.09 -25.31
N PHE A 230 -10.20 5.43 -25.92
CA PHE A 230 -9.12 6.11 -26.68
C PHE A 230 -8.47 5.18 -27.73
N PRO A 231 -7.95 5.73 -28.84
CA PRO A 231 -7.23 4.95 -29.84
C PRO A 231 -5.88 4.45 -29.29
N VAL A 232 -5.48 3.25 -29.66
CA VAL A 232 -4.18 2.63 -29.30
C VAL A 232 -3.26 2.37 -30.51
N ASN A 233 -3.70 2.75 -31.71
CA ASN A 233 -2.89 2.80 -32.94
C ASN A 233 -2.16 4.15 -33.15
N ALA A 234 -2.33 5.10 -32.24
CA ALA A 234 -1.64 6.39 -32.21
C ALA A 234 -1.07 6.64 -30.79
N PRO A 235 -0.11 7.56 -30.60
CA PRO A 235 0.41 7.89 -29.28
C PRO A 235 -0.69 8.33 -28.32
N VAL A 236 -0.79 7.67 -27.16
CA VAL A 236 -1.85 7.96 -26.18
C VAL A 236 -1.53 9.21 -25.37
N THR A 237 -2.50 10.11 -25.26
CA THR A 237 -2.44 11.35 -24.48
C THR A 237 -3.27 11.27 -23.19
N ARG A 238 -3.02 12.20 -22.27
CA ARG A 238 -3.86 12.45 -21.08
C ARG A 238 -5.28 12.85 -21.50
N GLY A 239 -6.26 12.57 -20.66
CA GLY A 239 -7.65 12.97 -20.90
C GLY A 239 -8.63 12.47 -19.84
N GLU A 240 -9.90 12.73 -20.05
CA GLU A 240 -10.97 12.38 -19.13
C GLU A 240 -11.52 10.95 -19.35
N PRO A 241 -12.24 10.38 -18.34
CA PRO A 241 -12.30 10.83 -16.94
C PRO A 241 -10.91 10.78 -16.27
N ALA A 242 -10.65 11.61 -15.27
CA ALA A 242 -9.32 11.79 -14.69
C ALA A 242 -8.62 10.48 -14.24
N TRP A 243 -9.37 9.48 -13.75
CA TRP A 243 -8.81 8.16 -13.39
C TRP A 243 -8.27 7.38 -14.60
N SER A 244 -8.76 7.65 -15.81
CA SER A 244 -8.30 6.98 -17.02
C SER A 244 -6.83 7.29 -17.34
N ASN A 245 -6.27 8.36 -16.77
CA ASN A 245 -4.87 8.70 -16.94
C ASN A 245 -3.90 7.61 -16.43
N TYR A 246 -4.25 6.88 -15.36
CA TYR A 246 -3.46 5.73 -14.89
C TYR A 246 -3.37 4.64 -15.98
N VAL A 247 -4.49 4.30 -16.63
CA VAL A 247 -4.49 3.26 -17.68
C VAL A 247 -3.93 3.77 -19.01
N ARG A 248 -4.16 5.04 -19.36
CA ARG A 248 -3.59 5.73 -20.53
C ARG A 248 -2.05 5.76 -20.47
N GLY A 249 -1.47 6.12 -19.32
CA GLY A 249 -0.03 6.17 -19.15
C GLY A 249 0.63 4.80 -19.22
N VAL A 250 -0.02 3.75 -18.68
CA VAL A 250 0.46 2.37 -18.84
C VAL A 250 0.37 1.90 -20.29
N VAL A 251 -0.69 2.26 -21.04
CA VAL A 251 -0.77 2.00 -22.49
C VAL A 251 0.35 2.74 -23.25
N ALA A 252 0.58 4.02 -22.97
CA ALA A 252 1.67 4.78 -23.59
C ALA A 252 3.05 4.18 -23.28
N GLY A 253 3.27 3.74 -22.03
CA GLY A 253 4.47 3.01 -21.63
C GLY A 253 4.66 1.68 -22.37
N MET A 254 3.57 0.96 -22.66
CA MET A 254 3.61 -0.26 -23.48
C MET A 254 3.89 0.04 -24.96
N GLN A 255 3.31 1.11 -25.53
CA GLN A 255 3.65 1.59 -26.87
C GLN A 255 5.14 1.96 -26.96
N ALA A 256 5.66 2.73 -26.00
CA ALA A 256 7.08 3.07 -25.90
C ALA A 256 8.00 1.86 -25.64
N ALA A 257 7.46 0.76 -25.10
CA ALA A 257 8.16 -0.52 -24.99
C ALA A 257 8.18 -1.34 -26.30
N GLY A 258 7.61 -0.82 -27.39
CA GLY A 258 7.52 -1.47 -28.70
C GLY A 258 6.28 -2.38 -28.86
N VAL A 259 5.33 -2.35 -27.93
CA VAL A 259 4.16 -3.23 -27.94
C VAL A 259 3.04 -2.61 -28.77
N ARG A 260 2.70 -3.25 -29.89
CA ARG A 260 1.53 -2.90 -30.71
C ARG A 260 0.26 -3.47 -30.07
N LEU A 261 -0.78 -2.65 -29.93
CA LEU A 261 -2.07 -3.02 -29.35
C LEU A 261 -3.16 -3.07 -30.42
N ARG A 262 -4.22 -3.83 -30.14
CA ARG A 262 -5.47 -3.90 -30.91
C ARG A 262 -6.60 -3.35 -30.05
N GLY A 263 -7.79 -3.14 -30.61
CA GLY A 263 -8.97 -2.79 -29.82
C GLY A 263 -9.28 -3.83 -28.74
N PHE A 264 -9.70 -3.37 -27.57
CA PHE A 264 -10.18 -4.23 -26.48
C PHE A 264 -11.19 -3.51 -25.60
N ASN A 265 -12.11 -4.28 -25.04
CA ASN A 265 -13.03 -3.83 -24.00
C ASN A 265 -12.51 -4.32 -22.65
N ALA A 266 -12.66 -3.52 -21.60
CA ALA A 266 -12.26 -3.85 -20.24
C ALA A 266 -13.25 -3.28 -19.22
N VAL A 267 -13.43 -3.99 -18.09
CA VAL A 267 -14.13 -3.49 -16.90
C VAL A 267 -13.19 -3.56 -15.70
N ILE A 268 -13.10 -2.45 -14.96
CA ILE A 268 -12.28 -2.29 -13.76
C ILE A 268 -13.19 -2.44 -12.52
N GLU A 269 -12.80 -3.28 -11.57
CA GLU A 269 -13.42 -3.40 -10.24
C GLU A 269 -12.34 -3.35 -9.15
N SER A 270 -12.69 -2.94 -7.93
CA SER A 270 -11.74 -2.91 -6.81
C SER A 270 -12.44 -3.10 -5.47
N ASN A 271 -11.73 -3.67 -4.50
CA ASN A 271 -12.12 -3.62 -3.08
C ASN A 271 -11.13 -2.80 -2.23
N LEU A 272 -10.27 -1.99 -2.87
CA LEU A 272 -9.42 -1.01 -2.20
C LEU A 272 -10.22 0.27 -1.91
N PRO A 273 -10.14 0.85 -0.69
CA PRO A 273 -10.74 2.15 -0.41
C PRO A 273 -10.04 3.24 -1.22
N LEU A 274 -10.74 3.80 -2.22
CA LEU A 274 -10.18 4.71 -3.21
C LEU A 274 -9.45 5.91 -2.56
N GLY A 275 -8.13 5.97 -2.75
CA GLY A 275 -7.28 7.02 -2.18
C GLY A 275 -7.00 6.92 -0.67
N GLY A 276 -7.33 5.81 -0.01
CA GLY A 276 -7.11 5.61 1.44
C GLY A 276 -5.64 5.47 1.88
N GLY A 277 -4.68 5.93 1.09
CA GLY A 277 -3.24 5.69 1.31
C GLY A 277 -2.73 4.31 0.87
N LEU A 278 -3.63 3.42 0.40
CA LEU A 278 -3.36 2.00 0.10
C LEU A 278 -3.01 1.67 -1.37
N SER A 279 -2.59 2.68 -2.14
CA SER A 279 -2.08 2.53 -3.51
C SER A 279 -3.07 1.97 -4.53
N SER A 280 -4.31 2.46 -4.50
CA SER A 280 -5.35 2.11 -5.50
C SER A 280 -4.96 2.50 -6.95
N SER A 281 -4.11 3.52 -7.12
CA SER A 281 -3.52 3.91 -8.42
C SER A 281 -2.52 2.87 -8.92
N ALA A 282 -1.44 2.60 -8.17
CA ALA A 282 -0.45 1.58 -8.51
C ALA A 282 -1.08 0.19 -8.73
N ALA A 283 -2.11 -0.18 -7.95
CA ALA A 283 -2.87 -1.41 -8.19
C ALA A 283 -3.58 -1.41 -9.56
N LEU A 284 -4.24 -0.31 -9.94
CA LEU A 284 -4.86 -0.16 -11.26
C LEU A 284 -3.82 -0.19 -12.40
N GLU A 285 -2.70 0.52 -12.24
CA GLU A 285 -1.62 0.56 -13.22
C GLU A 285 -0.99 -0.82 -13.45
N VAL A 286 -0.67 -1.53 -12.36
CA VAL A 286 0.01 -2.82 -12.42
C VAL A 286 -0.96 -3.93 -12.88
N ALA A 287 -2.25 -3.85 -12.53
CA ALA A 287 -3.28 -4.70 -13.12
C ALA A 287 -3.41 -4.44 -14.63
N THR A 288 -3.38 -3.18 -15.07
CA THR A 288 -3.42 -2.79 -16.49
C THR A 288 -2.20 -3.30 -17.24
N ALA A 289 -0.99 -3.14 -16.70
CA ALA A 289 0.24 -3.64 -17.33
C ALA A 289 0.19 -5.17 -17.46
N THR A 290 -0.24 -5.86 -16.41
CA THR A 290 -0.40 -7.32 -16.39
C THR A 290 -1.50 -7.82 -17.34
N LEU A 291 -2.55 -7.04 -17.55
CA LEU A 291 -3.56 -7.31 -18.58
C LEU A 291 -2.99 -7.18 -19.99
N LEU A 292 -2.22 -6.11 -20.27
CA LEU A 292 -1.64 -5.87 -21.59
C LEU A 292 -0.58 -6.92 -21.95
N GLU A 293 0.17 -7.45 -20.97
CA GLU A 293 1.01 -8.65 -21.16
C GLU A 293 0.18 -9.88 -21.58
N ALA A 294 -1.00 -10.08 -20.99
CA ALA A 294 -1.89 -11.19 -21.28
C ALA A 294 -2.58 -11.08 -22.66
N ILE A 295 -3.00 -9.87 -23.05
CA ILE A 295 -3.60 -9.59 -24.36
C ILE A 295 -2.58 -9.75 -25.50
N THR A 296 -1.32 -9.36 -25.27
CA THR A 296 -0.28 -9.31 -26.32
C THR A 296 0.70 -10.48 -26.31
N GLY A 297 0.73 -11.27 -25.24
CA GLY A 297 1.76 -12.27 -24.97
C GLY A 297 3.13 -11.68 -24.59
N ARG A 298 3.32 -10.35 -24.67
CA ARG A 298 4.61 -9.69 -24.47
C ARG A 298 4.83 -9.33 -23.00
N ARG A 299 5.43 -10.26 -22.25
CA ARG A 299 5.82 -10.04 -20.84
C ARG A 299 6.96 -9.02 -20.70
N LEU A 300 6.92 -8.26 -19.60
CA LEU A 300 8.00 -7.40 -19.13
C LEU A 300 8.74 -8.05 -17.97
N GLY A 301 10.02 -7.70 -17.79
CA GLY A 301 10.72 -8.01 -16.54
C GLY A 301 10.08 -7.24 -15.36
N PRO A 302 9.96 -7.82 -14.15
CA PRO A 302 9.25 -7.20 -13.03
C PRO A 302 9.68 -5.77 -12.70
N LEU A 303 10.99 -5.50 -12.68
CA LEU A 303 11.56 -4.16 -12.51
C LEU A 303 11.08 -3.18 -13.60
N ARG A 304 11.05 -3.61 -14.87
CA ARG A 304 10.59 -2.79 -16.00
C ARG A 304 9.08 -2.54 -15.94
N LYS A 305 8.28 -3.52 -15.49
CA LYS A 305 6.83 -3.33 -15.25
C LYS A 305 6.60 -2.26 -14.18
N ALA A 306 7.25 -2.38 -13.02
CA ALA A 306 7.05 -1.43 -11.92
C ALA A 306 7.50 0.00 -12.29
N LEU A 307 8.65 0.16 -12.96
CA LEU A 307 9.12 1.45 -13.46
C LEU A 307 8.21 2.06 -14.55
N LEU A 308 7.59 1.24 -15.40
CA LEU A 308 6.62 1.68 -16.41
C LEU A 308 5.35 2.23 -15.74
N CYS A 309 4.83 1.53 -14.74
CA CYS A 309 3.69 2.00 -13.94
C CYS A 309 4.03 3.29 -13.18
N GLN A 310 5.19 3.36 -12.51
CA GLN A 310 5.65 4.59 -11.84
C GLN A 310 5.73 5.78 -12.82
N ARG A 311 6.23 5.55 -14.04
CA ARG A 311 6.27 6.57 -15.09
C ARG A 311 4.86 7.02 -15.53
N ALA A 312 3.87 6.13 -15.54
CA ALA A 312 2.48 6.48 -15.80
C ALA A 312 1.91 7.39 -14.68
N GLU A 313 2.17 7.08 -13.41
CA GLU A 313 1.78 7.94 -12.28
C GLU A 313 2.41 9.33 -12.39
N HIS A 314 3.69 9.40 -12.78
CA HIS A 314 4.42 10.66 -12.95
C HIS A 314 3.92 11.49 -14.15
N GLU A 315 3.87 10.91 -15.36
CA GLU A 315 3.62 11.65 -16.60
C GLU A 315 2.12 11.84 -16.91
N PHE A 316 1.26 10.91 -16.51
CA PHE A 316 -0.17 10.94 -16.84
C PHE A 316 -1.07 11.27 -15.65
N ALA A 317 -0.80 10.76 -14.45
CA ALA A 317 -1.53 11.22 -13.26
C ALA A 317 -0.98 12.56 -12.74
N GLY A 318 0.32 12.82 -12.90
CA GLY A 318 0.97 14.04 -12.42
C GLY A 318 1.42 13.95 -10.95
N VAL A 319 1.58 12.73 -10.43
CA VAL A 319 1.90 12.47 -9.02
C VAL A 319 3.35 12.00 -8.92
N PRO A 320 4.28 12.80 -8.33
CA PRO A 320 5.72 12.45 -8.25
C PRO A 320 6.00 11.49 -7.09
N CYS A 321 5.38 10.32 -7.14
CA CYS A 321 5.50 9.23 -6.16
C CYS A 321 6.93 8.65 -6.11
N GLY A 322 7.27 7.99 -5.00
CA GLY A 322 8.43 7.11 -4.94
C GLY A 322 8.21 5.81 -5.71
N ILE A 323 9.01 4.79 -5.42
CA ILE A 323 9.06 3.54 -6.20
C ILE A 323 8.34 2.35 -5.52
N MET A 324 7.99 2.52 -4.24
CA MET A 324 7.47 1.49 -3.34
C MET A 324 6.20 0.81 -3.84
N ASP A 325 5.23 1.60 -4.29
CA ASP A 325 3.84 1.16 -4.48
C ASP A 325 3.71 0.16 -5.63
N GLN A 326 4.24 0.54 -6.79
CA GLN A 326 4.31 -0.31 -7.98
C GLN A 326 5.23 -1.53 -7.75
N PHE A 327 6.33 -1.37 -7.00
CA PHE A 327 7.19 -2.51 -6.64
C PHE A 327 6.45 -3.54 -5.81
N MET A 328 5.70 -3.12 -4.79
CA MET A 328 4.97 -4.04 -3.93
C MET A 328 3.84 -4.75 -4.69
N ALA A 329 3.11 -4.02 -5.53
CA ALA A 329 2.05 -4.57 -6.38
C ALA A 329 2.60 -5.60 -7.40
N VAL A 330 3.80 -5.40 -7.94
CA VAL A 330 4.43 -6.36 -8.89
C VAL A 330 5.10 -7.55 -8.18
N LEU A 331 5.89 -7.29 -7.13
CA LEU A 331 6.82 -8.28 -6.55
C LEU A 331 6.26 -9.04 -5.35
N GLY A 332 5.06 -8.69 -4.88
CA GLY A 332 4.45 -9.28 -3.69
C GLY A 332 4.39 -10.81 -3.71
N ARG A 333 4.66 -11.43 -2.57
CA ARG A 333 4.52 -12.87 -2.38
C ARG A 333 3.79 -13.15 -1.08
N LYS A 334 2.87 -14.12 -1.15
CA LYS A 334 2.09 -14.57 0.00
C LYS A 334 3.02 -14.91 1.17
N ASN A 335 2.65 -14.46 2.37
CA ASN A 335 3.41 -14.61 3.61
C ASN A 335 4.82 -13.95 3.60
N HIS A 336 5.06 -12.91 2.80
CA HIS A 336 6.33 -12.17 2.79
C HIS A 336 6.11 -10.65 2.76
N LEU A 337 6.96 -9.91 3.47
CA LEU A 337 7.18 -8.49 3.24
C LEU A 337 8.30 -8.31 2.20
N LEU A 338 8.40 -7.11 1.62
CA LEU A 338 9.47 -6.75 0.70
C LEU A 338 10.37 -5.70 1.37
N LEU A 339 11.54 -6.08 1.89
CA LEU A 339 12.55 -5.10 2.27
C LEU A 339 13.15 -4.53 0.98
N LEU A 340 12.77 -3.31 0.62
CA LEU A 340 13.18 -2.65 -0.61
C LEU A 340 14.22 -1.58 -0.32
N ASP A 341 15.41 -1.75 -0.89
CA ASP A 341 16.41 -0.70 -1.03
C ASP A 341 16.00 0.18 -2.22
N CYS A 342 15.57 1.42 -1.93
CA CYS A 342 15.01 2.32 -2.95
C CYS A 342 16.08 2.89 -3.89
N ARG A 343 17.33 3.05 -3.42
CA ARG A 343 18.48 3.44 -4.23
C ARG A 343 18.88 2.32 -5.20
N ALA A 344 19.12 1.13 -4.66
CA ALA A 344 19.55 -0.03 -5.44
C ALA A 344 18.41 -0.67 -6.26
N LYS A 345 17.16 -0.25 -6.02
CA LYS A 345 15.93 -0.77 -6.65
C LYS A 345 15.83 -2.29 -6.52
N ARG A 346 16.27 -2.80 -5.36
CA ARG A 346 16.40 -4.23 -5.05
C ARG A 346 15.54 -4.59 -3.84
N GLY A 347 14.60 -5.51 -4.05
CA GLY A 347 13.80 -6.10 -2.98
C GLY A 347 14.40 -7.41 -2.46
N GLU A 348 14.42 -7.59 -1.14
CA GLU A 348 14.58 -8.86 -0.44
C GLU A 348 13.23 -9.28 0.15
N LEU A 349 12.86 -10.55 -0.01
CA LEU A 349 11.63 -11.08 0.59
C LEU A 349 11.88 -11.51 2.03
N VAL A 350 11.21 -10.85 2.97
CA VAL A 350 11.30 -11.14 4.41
C VAL A 350 10.12 -12.04 4.80
N PRO A 351 10.34 -13.31 5.21
CA PRO A 351 9.23 -14.22 5.51
C PRO A 351 8.43 -13.82 6.75
N PHE A 352 7.12 -13.65 6.59
CA PHE A 352 6.15 -13.45 7.68
C PHE A 352 5.52 -14.80 8.06
N ALA A 353 6.33 -15.67 8.67
CA ALA A 353 5.91 -17.01 9.09
C ALA A 353 5.17 -16.96 10.45
N SER A 354 3.96 -16.38 10.46
CA SER A 354 3.08 -16.40 11.62
C SER A 354 1.59 -16.53 11.25
N SER A 355 0.96 -17.61 11.72
CA SER A 355 -0.50 -17.79 11.74
C SER A 355 -1.16 -17.15 12.95
N GLU A 356 -0.39 -16.92 14.02
CA GLU A 356 -0.80 -16.27 15.28
C GLU A 356 -1.01 -14.76 15.11
N LEU A 357 -0.47 -14.14 14.05
CA LEU A 357 -0.52 -12.71 13.79
C LEU A 357 -1.27 -12.35 12.51
N ALA A 358 -1.84 -11.15 12.50
CA ALA A 358 -2.42 -10.49 11.34
C ALA A 358 -2.10 -8.99 11.38
N LEU A 359 -2.39 -8.29 10.28
CA LEU A 359 -2.35 -6.83 10.23
C LEU A 359 -3.77 -6.30 10.14
N LEU A 360 -4.13 -5.38 11.04
CA LEU A 360 -5.39 -4.68 11.04
C LEU A 360 -5.15 -3.29 10.45
N VAL A 361 -5.82 -2.97 9.34
CA VAL A 361 -5.73 -1.68 8.67
C VAL A 361 -6.93 -0.84 9.11
N ILE A 362 -6.68 0.38 9.59
CA ILE A 362 -7.67 1.31 10.11
C ILE A 362 -7.65 2.58 9.26
N ASN A 363 -8.58 2.69 8.31
CA ASN A 363 -8.79 3.92 7.56
C ASN A 363 -9.63 4.89 8.41
N THR A 364 -9.10 6.05 8.77
CA THR A 364 -9.81 7.09 9.54
C THR A 364 -11.00 7.69 8.78
N ASN A 365 -11.08 7.43 7.47
CA ASN A 365 -11.97 8.05 6.48
C ASN A 365 -11.79 9.57 6.32
N VAL A 366 -10.84 10.19 7.03
CA VAL A 366 -10.51 11.62 6.93
C VAL A 366 -9.32 11.83 5.99
N ARG A 367 -9.35 12.93 5.23
CA ARG A 367 -8.23 13.43 4.41
C ARG A 367 -8.23 14.95 4.44
N HIS A 368 -7.08 15.56 4.67
CA HIS A 368 -6.93 17.00 4.53
C HIS A 368 -6.44 17.36 3.13
N ALA A 369 -7.08 18.34 2.47
CA ALA A 369 -6.79 18.71 1.08
C ALA A 369 -5.34 19.18 0.83
N LEU A 370 -4.62 19.55 1.89
CA LEU A 370 -3.23 20.07 1.84
C LEU A 370 -2.16 18.98 1.62
N ALA A 371 -2.51 17.69 1.71
CA ALA A 371 -1.56 16.58 1.73
C ALA A 371 -0.59 16.54 0.53
N SER A 372 -1.06 16.90 -0.67
CA SER A 372 -0.24 16.91 -1.90
C SER A 372 0.86 17.99 -1.87
N GLY A 373 0.53 19.20 -1.43
CA GLY A 373 1.48 20.30 -1.27
C GLY A 373 2.48 20.04 -0.14
N GLU A 374 1.99 19.55 1.00
CA GLU A 374 2.86 19.25 2.14
C GLU A 374 3.85 18.09 1.85
N TYR A 375 3.46 17.07 1.06
CA TYR A 375 4.38 16.03 0.59
C TYR A 375 5.55 16.61 -0.24
N ALA A 376 5.27 17.50 -1.19
CA ALA A 376 6.31 18.19 -1.95
C ALA A 376 7.22 19.05 -1.05
N ARG A 377 6.65 19.74 -0.06
CA ARG A 377 7.38 20.50 0.96
C ARG A 377 8.28 19.60 1.82
N ARG A 378 7.85 18.38 2.19
CA ARG A 378 8.69 17.41 2.91
C ARG A 378 9.88 16.95 2.06
N ARG A 379 9.70 16.72 0.75
CA ARG A 379 10.82 16.43 -0.18
C ARG A 379 11.84 17.57 -0.19
N GLN A 380 11.39 18.81 -0.37
CA GLN A 380 12.26 19.99 -0.38
C GLN A 380 13.05 20.16 0.93
N GLN A 381 12.40 19.95 2.09
CA GLN A 381 13.07 19.99 3.40
C GLN A 381 14.16 18.91 3.54
N CYS A 382 13.95 17.71 2.99
CA CYS A 382 14.97 16.66 2.99
C CYS A 382 16.13 16.95 2.03
N GLN A 383 15.85 17.56 0.87
CA GLN A 383 16.87 17.99 -0.09
C GLN A 383 17.76 19.10 0.50
N ALA A 384 17.17 20.08 1.19
CA ALA A 384 17.92 21.12 1.89
C ALA A 384 18.85 20.55 2.98
N ALA A 385 18.38 19.55 3.75
CA ALA A 385 19.22 18.86 4.72
C ALA A 385 20.38 18.11 4.04
N ALA A 386 20.11 17.35 2.98
CA ALA A 386 21.15 16.62 2.23
C ALA A 386 22.23 17.57 1.66
N GLN A 387 21.82 18.71 1.10
CA GLN A 387 22.70 19.75 0.57
C GLN A 387 23.60 20.36 1.67
N ALA A 388 23.02 20.74 2.82
CA ALA A 388 23.78 21.31 3.95
C ALA A 388 24.67 20.29 4.71
N LEU A 389 24.49 19.00 4.42
CA LEU A 389 25.32 17.88 4.87
C LEU A 389 26.34 17.43 3.80
N GLY A 390 26.28 17.96 2.58
CA GLY A 390 27.20 17.59 1.48
C GLY A 390 26.97 16.18 0.89
N VAL A 391 25.78 15.61 1.05
CA VAL A 391 25.46 14.23 0.61
C VAL A 391 24.43 14.19 -0.52
N SER A 392 24.45 13.10 -1.28
CA SER A 392 23.49 12.87 -2.38
C SER A 392 22.05 12.65 -1.87
N ALA A 393 21.91 11.95 -0.74
CA ALA A 393 20.64 11.72 -0.05
C ALA A 393 20.87 11.46 1.44
N LEU A 394 19.82 11.63 2.25
CA LEU A 394 19.85 11.38 3.69
C LEU A 394 20.12 9.90 4.07
N ARG A 395 20.04 8.98 3.09
CA ARG A 395 20.52 7.59 3.19
C ARG A 395 22.00 7.48 3.60
N ASP A 396 22.82 8.48 3.27
CA ASP A 396 24.28 8.45 3.48
C ASP A 396 24.71 9.02 4.85
N VAL A 397 23.76 9.43 5.70
CA VAL A 397 23.99 10.18 6.94
C VAL A 397 23.77 9.29 8.15
N SER A 398 24.76 9.16 9.05
CA SER A 398 24.51 8.53 10.35
C SER A 398 23.88 9.52 11.34
N LEU A 399 23.20 9.01 12.38
CA LEU A 399 22.61 9.85 13.42
C LEU A 399 23.66 10.75 14.11
N ALA A 400 24.88 10.24 14.30
CA ALA A 400 25.98 11.00 14.88
C ALA A 400 26.45 12.15 13.97
N ASP A 401 26.42 11.97 12.63
CA ASP A 401 26.81 13.02 11.68
C ASP A 401 25.76 14.12 11.63
N LEU A 402 24.48 13.74 11.67
CA LEU A 402 23.37 14.66 11.76
C LEU A 402 23.42 15.46 13.08
N GLN A 403 23.68 14.82 14.22
CA GLN A 403 23.85 15.51 15.52
C GLN A 403 25.00 16.53 15.48
N ARG A 404 26.15 16.20 14.87
CA ARG A 404 27.26 17.16 14.65
C ARG A 404 26.93 18.27 13.65
N ALA A 405 25.75 18.24 13.01
CA ALA A 405 25.25 19.26 12.11
C ALA A 405 24.04 20.04 12.67
N GLU A 406 23.53 19.72 13.87
CA GLU A 406 22.29 20.31 14.43
C GLU A 406 22.33 21.85 14.45
N ALA A 407 23.42 22.43 14.96
CA ALA A 407 23.62 23.89 14.99
C ALA A 407 23.88 24.54 13.61
N ARG A 408 23.99 23.77 12.53
CA ARG A 408 24.17 24.26 11.14
C ARG A 408 22.92 24.11 10.27
N LEU A 409 21.84 23.56 10.82
CA LEU A 409 20.59 23.27 10.11
C LEU A 409 19.44 24.08 10.69
N ASP A 410 18.47 24.43 9.86
CA ASP A 410 17.19 24.95 10.36
C ASP A 410 16.52 23.91 11.28
N PRO A 411 15.94 24.29 12.44
CA PRO A 411 15.36 23.33 13.40
C PRO A 411 14.16 22.51 12.89
N LEU A 412 13.53 22.89 11.78
CA LEU A 412 12.50 22.08 11.12
C LEU A 412 13.14 21.09 10.13
N VAL A 413 14.10 21.55 9.32
CA VAL A 413 14.92 20.76 8.40
C VAL A 413 15.71 19.67 9.14
N PHE A 414 16.33 19.99 10.28
CA PHE A 414 17.01 19.03 11.15
C PHE A 414 16.07 17.91 11.62
N ARG A 415 14.86 18.24 12.08
CA ARG A 415 13.86 17.24 12.48
C ARG A 415 13.40 16.38 11.29
N ARG A 416 13.24 16.95 10.09
CA ARG A 416 12.95 16.16 8.89
C ARG A 416 14.06 15.16 8.57
N ALA A 417 15.32 15.57 8.72
CA ALA A 417 16.46 14.68 8.55
C ALA A 417 16.53 13.60 9.64
N ARG A 418 16.26 13.96 10.91
CA ARG A 418 16.27 13.05 12.05
C ARG A 418 15.24 11.93 11.91
N HIS A 419 14.06 12.25 11.40
CA HIS A 419 13.09 11.23 11.01
C HIS A 419 13.68 10.25 9.99
N VAL A 420 14.12 10.73 8.82
CA VAL A 420 14.57 9.87 7.71
C VAL A 420 15.77 9.00 8.09
N VAL A 421 16.77 9.57 8.78
CA VAL A 421 17.96 8.84 9.25
C VAL A 421 17.57 7.75 10.26
N THR A 422 16.69 8.05 11.21
CA THR A 422 16.28 7.06 12.23
C THR A 422 15.26 6.04 11.70
N GLU A 423 14.43 6.41 10.72
CA GLU A 423 13.45 5.51 10.08
C GLU A 423 14.13 4.48 9.18
N ASN A 424 15.21 4.86 8.47
CA ASN A 424 16.08 3.91 7.77
C ASN A 424 16.65 2.85 8.72
N ALA A 425 17.14 3.27 9.90
CA ALA A 425 17.64 2.35 10.92
C ALA A 425 16.53 1.46 11.50
N ARG A 426 15.37 2.03 11.86
CA ARG A 426 14.21 1.28 12.35
C ARG A 426 13.70 0.25 11.34
N THR A 427 13.73 0.56 10.04
CA THR A 427 13.26 -0.36 8.99
C THR A 427 14.18 -1.57 8.83
N LEU A 428 15.50 -1.36 8.86
CA LEU A 428 16.46 -2.45 8.89
C LEU A 428 16.34 -3.29 10.18
N GLU A 429 16.09 -2.67 11.33
CA GLU A 429 15.86 -3.39 12.58
C GLU A 429 14.55 -4.19 12.56
N ALA A 430 13.45 -3.62 12.07
CA ALA A 430 12.17 -4.30 11.92
C ALA A 430 12.28 -5.52 11.02
N ALA A 431 13.01 -5.43 9.91
CA ALA A 431 13.29 -6.58 9.05
C ALA A 431 14.11 -7.67 9.78
N ARG A 432 15.02 -7.33 10.72
CA ARG A 432 15.68 -8.32 11.59
C ARG A 432 14.70 -8.93 12.58
N CYS A 433 13.87 -8.11 13.22
CA CYS A 433 12.87 -8.56 14.20
C CYS A 433 11.91 -9.58 13.58
N ILE A 434 11.44 -9.36 12.36
CA ILE A 434 10.57 -10.32 11.65
C ILE A 434 11.29 -11.63 11.37
N ARG A 435 12.52 -11.60 10.82
CA ARG A 435 13.33 -12.82 10.60
C ARG A 435 13.59 -13.58 11.92
N GLY A 436 13.74 -12.86 13.04
CA GLY A 436 13.93 -13.42 14.38
C GLY A 436 12.66 -13.71 15.19
N ARG A 437 11.46 -13.51 14.62
CA ARG A 437 10.14 -13.62 15.30
C ARG A 437 10.00 -12.75 16.57
N GLN A 438 10.71 -11.62 16.65
CA GLN A 438 10.71 -10.67 17.77
C GLN A 438 9.55 -9.68 17.66
N TRP A 439 8.31 -10.19 17.78
CA TRP A 439 7.10 -9.44 17.42
C TRP A 439 6.78 -8.24 18.32
N GLU A 440 7.09 -8.31 19.62
CA GLU A 440 6.93 -7.20 20.56
C GLU A 440 7.91 -6.06 20.25
N ARG A 441 9.17 -6.38 19.95
CA ARG A 441 10.16 -5.38 19.52
C ARG A 441 9.79 -4.73 18.19
N LEU A 442 9.24 -5.52 17.25
CA LEU A 442 8.66 -4.99 16.01
C LEU A 442 7.51 -4.01 16.28
N GLY A 443 6.65 -4.32 17.27
CA GLY A 443 5.56 -3.46 17.70
C GLY A 443 6.03 -2.11 18.27
N GLU A 444 7.04 -2.12 19.14
CA GLU A 444 7.66 -0.88 19.63
C GLU A 444 8.38 -0.09 18.53
N LEU A 445 8.98 -0.75 17.55
CA LEU A 445 9.53 -0.08 16.36
C LEU A 445 8.44 0.61 15.52
N MET A 446 7.24 0.02 15.45
CA MET A 446 6.08 0.67 14.80
C MET A 446 5.64 1.93 15.56
N TYR A 447 5.45 1.85 16.88
CA TYR A 447 5.11 3.04 17.69
C TYR A 447 6.20 4.13 17.61
N ALA A 448 7.48 3.75 17.61
CA ALA A 448 8.60 4.70 17.47
C ALA A 448 8.63 5.38 16.09
N SER A 449 8.28 4.66 15.02
CA SER A 449 8.07 5.24 13.69
C SER A 449 6.92 6.25 13.68
N HIS A 450 5.78 5.93 14.31
CA HIS A 450 4.65 6.86 14.42
C HIS A 450 5.00 8.14 15.17
N ALA A 451 5.63 8.03 16.35
CA ALA A 451 6.09 9.19 17.11
C ALA A 451 7.05 10.06 16.27
N SER A 452 7.98 9.45 15.53
CA SER A 452 8.86 10.18 14.61
C SER A 452 8.12 10.84 13.44
N LEU A 453 7.06 10.23 12.90
CA LEU A 453 6.22 10.82 11.85
C LEU A 453 5.35 11.99 12.34
N ARG A 454 4.90 11.92 13.60
CA ARG A 454 4.15 13.00 14.27
C ARG A 454 5.08 14.16 14.67
N ASP A 455 6.13 13.87 15.44
CA ASP A 455 6.91 14.88 16.17
C ASP A 455 8.09 15.44 15.36
N ASP A 456 8.80 14.58 14.62
CA ASP A 456 9.96 14.95 13.81
C ASP A 456 9.57 15.27 12.35
N TYR A 457 8.69 14.48 11.74
CA TYR A 457 8.28 14.69 10.35
C TYR A 457 7.03 15.56 10.18
N GLY A 458 6.17 15.67 11.20
CA GLY A 458 4.95 16.48 11.14
C GLY A 458 4.04 16.12 9.97
N VAL A 459 3.71 14.84 9.82
CA VAL A 459 2.80 14.31 8.77
C VAL A 459 1.64 13.48 9.31
N SER A 460 1.55 13.27 10.63
CA SER A 460 0.37 12.65 11.23
C SER A 460 -0.84 13.59 11.24
N SER A 461 -1.97 13.14 11.77
CA SER A 461 -3.16 13.95 12.05
C SER A 461 -3.79 13.50 13.37
N ALA A 462 -4.67 14.33 13.94
CA ALA A 462 -5.31 14.01 15.22
C ALA A 462 -6.06 12.67 15.17
N GLU A 463 -6.67 12.33 14.03
CA GLU A 463 -7.37 11.06 13.81
C GLU A 463 -6.42 9.86 13.77
N LEU A 464 -5.23 10.01 13.17
CA LEU A 464 -4.20 8.97 13.11
C LEU A 464 -3.58 8.74 14.49
N ASP A 465 -3.26 9.83 15.19
CA ASP A 465 -2.72 9.79 16.56
C ASP A 465 -3.71 9.10 17.51
N LEU A 466 -4.99 9.45 17.42
CA LEU A 466 -6.07 8.87 18.22
C LEU A 466 -6.26 7.35 18.00
N VAL A 467 -6.09 6.87 16.77
CA VAL A 467 -6.13 5.42 16.47
C VAL A 467 -4.94 4.70 17.07
N VAL A 468 -3.75 5.31 17.04
CA VAL A 468 -2.53 4.72 17.61
C VAL A 468 -2.55 4.76 19.14
N GLU A 469 -3.15 5.79 19.73
CA GLU A 469 -3.46 5.89 21.15
C GLU A 469 -4.39 4.75 21.61
N LEU A 470 -5.57 4.60 20.99
CA LEU A 470 -6.50 3.49 21.30
C LEU A 470 -5.82 2.11 21.17
N ALA A 471 -5.00 1.93 20.14
CA ALA A 471 -4.26 0.71 19.92
C ALA A 471 -3.20 0.46 21.01
N ARG A 472 -2.58 1.51 21.54
CA ARG A 472 -1.60 1.45 22.64
C ARG A 472 -2.24 1.21 24.01
N ASP A 473 -3.42 1.78 24.25
CA ASP A 473 -4.18 1.57 25.50
C ASP A 473 -4.65 0.12 25.66
N ILE A 474 -4.95 -0.56 24.54
CA ILE A 474 -5.27 -2.00 24.50
C ILE A 474 -4.01 -2.83 24.74
N GLY A 475 -2.92 -2.49 24.05
CA GLY A 475 -1.59 -3.06 24.24
C GLY A 475 -1.45 -4.59 24.01
N PRO A 476 -0.25 -5.16 24.30
CA PRO A 476 0.05 -6.56 23.95
C PRO A 476 -0.81 -7.58 24.70
N ALA A 477 -1.28 -7.24 25.90
CA ALA A 477 -2.19 -8.05 26.70
C ALA A 477 -3.61 -8.12 26.13
N GLY A 478 -4.08 -7.04 25.49
CA GLY A 478 -5.32 -7.01 24.71
C GLY A 478 -5.15 -7.44 23.24
N GLY A 479 -3.99 -7.97 22.86
CA GLY A 479 -3.74 -8.52 21.53
C GLY A 479 -3.17 -7.53 20.49
N VAL A 480 -2.81 -6.30 20.88
CA VAL A 480 -2.20 -5.29 19.99
C VAL A 480 -0.71 -5.14 20.29
N LEU A 481 0.16 -5.56 19.38
CA LEU A 481 1.61 -5.47 19.59
C LEU A 481 2.20 -4.11 19.21
N GLY A 482 1.66 -3.47 18.17
CA GLY A 482 2.14 -2.17 17.70
C GLY A 482 1.19 -1.51 16.71
N CYS A 483 1.17 -0.17 16.65
CA CYS A 483 0.33 0.57 15.70
C CYS A 483 1.03 1.85 15.22
N ARG A 484 0.75 2.24 13.97
CA ARG A 484 1.23 3.49 13.35
C ARG A 484 0.39 3.92 12.16
N MET A 485 0.41 5.21 11.82
CA MET A 485 -0.02 5.68 10.50
C MET A 485 0.74 4.96 9.37
N THR A 486 0.15 4.85 8.18
CA THR A 486 0.83 4.31 6.98
C THR A 486 0.54 5.11 5.71
N GLY A 487 1.52 5.18 4.81
CA GLY A 487 1.48 6.01 3.62
C GLY A 487 1.86 7.47 3.90
N GLY A 488 1.35 8.41 3.09
CA GLY A 488 1.80 9.81 3.07
C GLY A 488 1.29 10.72 4.20
N GLY A 489 0.48 10.19 5.13
CA GLY A 489 -0.05 10.95 6.27
C GLY A 489 -1.20 11.91 5.94
N PHE A 490 -1.43 12.87 6.84
CA PHE A 490 -2.51 13.88 6.80
C PHE A 490 -3.92 13.27 6.67
N GLY A 491 -4.16 12.19 7.43
CA GLY A 491 -5.33 11.32 7.35
C GLY A 491 -5.02 9.98 6.67
N GLY A 492 -6.04 9.29 6.15
CA GLY A 492 -5.88 7.98 5.50
C GLY A 492 -5.82 6.82 6.50
N CYS A 493 -4.81 5.95 6.41
CA CYS A 493 -4.77 4.71 7.20
C CYS A 493 -3.73 4.70 8.31
N ALA A 494 -4.03 3.94 9.37
CA ALA A 494 -3.07 3.31 10.25
C ALA A 494 -3.00 1.79 9.99
N VAL A 495 -1.90 1.17 10.42
CA VAL A 495 -1.71 -0.28 10.47
C VAL A 495 -1.34 -0.70 11.90
N ALA A 496 -2.05 -1.69 12.43
CA ALA A 496 -1.75 -2.34 13.69
C ALA A 496 -1.30 -3.80 13.46
N LEU A 497 -0.25 -4.21 14.17
CA LEU A 497 0.17 -5.60 14.30
C LEU A 497 -0.60 -6.23 15.47
N VAL A 498 -1.43 -7.23 15.17
CA VAL A 498 -2.38 -7.80 16.13
C VAL A 498 -2.32 -9.33 16.16
N ARG A 499 -2.74 -9.91 17.28
CA ARG A 499 -3.07 -11.34 17.39
C ARG A 499 -4.23 -11.66 16.44
N ALA A 500 -4.12 -12.77 15.72
CA ALA A 500 -5.05 -13.13 14.65
C ALA A 500 -6.43 -13.55 15.18
N GLU A 501 -6.47 -14.10 16.39
CA GLU A 501 -7.69 -14.46 17.14
C GLU A 501 -8.47 -13.21 17.58
N ASP A 502 -7.77 -12.23 18.18
CA ASP A 502 -8.38 -10.98 18.67
C ASP A 502 -8.79 -10.02 17.57
N ALA A 503 -8.22 -10.13 16.36
CA ALA A 503 -8.35 -9.17 15.27
C ALA A 503 -9.81 -8.77 14.94
N ARG A 504 -10.79 -9.67 15.09
CA ARG A 504 -12.23 -9.38 14.92
C ARG A 504 -12.83 -8.56 16.07
N GLY A 505 -12.42 -8.83 17.31
CA GLY A 505 -12.82 -8.04 18.48
C GLY A 505 -12.19 -6.65 18.47
N LEU A 506 -10.88 -6.59 18.18
CA LEU A 506 -10.11 -5.36 18.01
C LEU A 506 -10.67 -4.45 16.92
N SER A 507 -11.14 -5.03 15.80
CA SER A 507 -11.80 -4.26 14.73
C SER A 507 -13.05 -3.51 15.22
N ARG A 508 -13.80 -4.07 16.18
CA ARG A 508 -14.96 -3.42 16.80
C ARG A 508 -14.52 -2.40 17.85
N LEU A 509 -13.67 -2.81 18.78
CA LEU A 509 -13.20 -1.97 19.88
C LEU A 509 -12.52 -0.68 19.38
N LEU A 510 -11.68 -0.77 18.35
CA LEU A 510 -11.04 0.39 17.72
C LEU A 510 -12.05 1.25 16.92
N SER A 511 -13.01 0.63 16.23
CA SER A 511 -14.09 1.35 15.55
C SER A 511 -14.94 2.18 16.52
N ASP A 512 -15.39 1.56 17.61
CA ASP A 512 -16.30 2.16 18.58
C ASP A 512 -15.59 3.20 19.47
N GLY A 513 -14.32 2.93 19.83
CA GLY A 513 -13.44 3.90 20.48
C GLY A 513 -13.15 5.12 19.60
N TYR A 514 -12.92 4.92 18.30
CA TYR A 514 -12.72 6.02 17.35
C TYR A 514 -14.02 6.82 17.12
N LEU A 515 -15.15 6.14 16.92
CA LEU A 515 -16.46 6.75 16.70
C LEU A 515 -16.94 7.57 17.90
N SER A 516 -16.77 7.07 19.12
CA SER A 516 -17.18 7.78 20.33
C SER A 516 -16.42 9.09 20.54
N ARG A 517 -15.14 9.13 20.14
CA ARG A 517 -14.25 10.30 20.30
C ARG A 517 -14.27 11.27 19.11
N THR A 518 -14.48 10.81 17.88
CA THR A 518 -14.47 11.65 16.65
C THR A 518 -15.86 11.93 16.04
N ARG A 519 -16.89 11.20 16.47
CA ARG A 519 -18.22 11.13 15.80
C ARG A 519 -18.17 10.70 14.33
N THR A 520 -17.04 10.15 13.89
CA THR A 520 -16.80 9.68 12.51
C THR A 520 -16.55 8.17 12.55
N HIS A 521 -17.12 7.42 11.60
CA HIS A 521 -16.80 6.00 11.46
C HIS A 521 -15.42 5.82 10.81
N ALA A 522 -14.58 4.94 11.35
CA ALA A 522 -13.41 4.40 10.65
C ALA A 522 -13.82 3.18 9.80
N SER A 523 -13.10 2.93 8.70
CA SER A 523 -13.24 1.68 7.91
C SER A 523 -12.09 0.74 8.25
N LEU A 524 -12.40 -0.42 8.85
CA LEU A 524 -11.37 -1.39 9.28
C LEU A 524 -11.44 -2.68 8.48
N PHE A 525 -10.28 -3.27 8.19
CA PHE A 525 -10.19 -4.64 7.67
C PHE A 525 -8.91 -5.34 8.14
N VAL A 526 -9.01 -6.66 8.31
CA VAL A 526 -7.87 -7.54 8.57
C VAL A 526 -7.26 -7.98 7.23
N THR A 527 -5.93 -8.02 7.16
CA THR A 527 -5.18 -8.54 6.00
C THR A 527 -3.94 -9.30 6.46
N ARG A 528 -3.44 -10.15 5.57
CA ARG A 528 -2.10 -10.77 5.63
C ARG A 528 -1.26 -10.38 4.41
N PRO A 529 0.05 -10.65 4.40
CA PRO A 529 0.90 -10.39 3.24
C PRO A 529 0.45 -11.26 2.05
N GLY A 530 -0.09 -10.62 1.03
CA GLY A 530 -0.69 -11.24 -0.16
C GLY A 530 0.30 -11.48 -1.31
N ALA A 531 -0.21 -12.08 -2.38
CA ALA A 531 0.52 -12.22 -3.64
C ALA A 531 0.40 -10.94 -4.50
N GLY A 532 1.44 -10.65 -5.28
CA GLY A 532 1.49 -9.56 -6.25
C GLY A 532 0.54 -9.75 -7.43
N ALA A 533 0.82 -9.05 -8.52
CA ALA A 533 -0.01 -9.04 -9.71
C ALA A 533 -0.04 -10.39 -10.44
N ALA A 534 -1.22 -10.81 -10.88
CA ALA A 534 -1.47 -12.07 -11.54
C ALA A 534 -2.47 -11.93 -12.69
N VAL A 535 -2.45 -12.90 -13.60
CA VAL A 535 -3.54 -13.18 -14.54
C VAL A 535 -4.25 -14.43 -14.02
N LEU A 536 -5.56 -14.38 -13.90
CA LEU A 536 -6.38 -15.54 -13.57
C LEU A 536 -6.75 -16.27 -14.87
N GLU A 537 -6.50 -17.57 -14.91
CA GLU A 537 -7.09 -18.42 -15.94
C GLU A 537 -8.56 -18.64 -15.59
N LEU A 538 -9.45 -18.12 -16.44
CA LEU A 538 -10.85 -18.50 -16.39
C LEU A 538 -10.95 -20.01 -16.65
N PRO A 539 -11.79 -20.75 -15.89
CA PRO A 539 -12.00 -22.17 -16.14
C PRO A 539 -12.61 -22.31 -17.54
N ARG A 540 -11.80 -22.77 -18.50
CA ARG A 540 -12.28 -23.05 -19.85
C ARG A 540 -13.44 -24.04 -19.73
N PRO A 541 -14.61 -23.77 -20.33
CA PRO A 541 -15.68 -24.76 -20.33
C PRO A 541 -15.13 -26.04 -20.96
N ARG A 542 -15.18 -27.14 -20.21
CA ARG A 542 -14.90 -28.46 -20.78
C ARG A 542 -16.00 -28.72 -21.80
N LEU A 543 -15.69 -28.54 -23.08
CA LEU A 543 -16.50 -29.03 -24.18
C LEU A 543 -16.44 -30.56 -24.15
N THR A 544 -17.22 -31.17 -23.27
CA THR A 544 -17.53 -32.59 -23.34
C THR A 544 -18.12 -32.82 -24.73
N PRO A 545 -17.53 -33.69 -25.57
CA PRO A 545 -18.13 -33.99 -26.87
C PRO A 545 -19.54 -34.52 -26.63
N LEU A 546 -20.54 -33.84 -27.20
CA LEU A 546 -21.88 -34.42 -27.28
C LEU A 546 -21.74 -35.72 -28.07
N SER A 547 -21.99 -36.84 -27.40
CA SER A 547 -22.07 -38.12 -28.08
C SER A 547 -23.17 -38.03 -29.13
N PRO A 548 -22.98 -38.56 -30.35
CA PRO A 548 -24.01 -38.50 -31.37
C PRO A 548 -25.30 -39.18 -30.86
N PRO A 549 -26.48 -38.69 -31.26
CA PRO A 549 -27.74 -39.34 -30.91
C PRO A 549 -27.72 -40.80 -31.40
N ARG A 550 -28.32 -41.68 -30.59
CA ARG A 550 -28.58 -43.08 -30.93
C ARG A 550 -29.92 -43.22 -31.64
#